data_AF-W2PAD2-F1
#
_entry.id   AF-W2PAD2-F1
#
_cell.length_a   1.000
_cell.length_b   1.000
_cell.length_c   1.000
_cell.angle_alpha   90.00
_cell.angle_beta   90.00
_cell.angle_gamma   90.00
#
_symmetry.space_group_name_H-M   'P 1'
#
loop_
_entity.id
_entity.type
_entity.pdbx_description
1 polymer ?
#
loop_
_entity_poly.entity_id
_entity_poly.type
_entity_poly.pdbx_seq_one_letter_code
_entity_poly.pdbx_strand_id
1 'polypeptide(L)'
;MFPHLFPFGRGHPGERRTVPVSLRECIKYYTMLSSRRFAEDELFVLVAFDRIAMQNMYTQTSFRCQRFPNLYEGYDKIDTASLTNVLLKNERRRQGGSTSCQDGDSVVDRFLKTVDIASCAVWGSNAERMHCRREAFAFQHPSDL
;
A
#
# COMPACT_ATOMS: atom_id res chain seq x y z
N MET A 1 12.03 13.03 11.15
CA MET A 1 13.10 13.68 10.35
C MET A 1 14.42 13.06 10.82
N PHE A 2 15.44 12.94 9.96
CA PHE A 2 16.75 12.37 10.30
C PHE A 2 17.81 13.48 10.25
N PRO A 3 17.94 14.35 11.28
CA PRO A 3 18.81 15.53 11.21
C PRO A 3 20.28 15.20 10.99
N HIS A 4 20.72 14.03 11.47
CA HIS A 4 22.09 13.53 11.27
C HIS A 4 22.36 13.10 9.82
N LEU A 5 21.33 12.69 9.08
CA LEU A 5 21.41 12.35 7.66
C LEU A 5 21.18 13.55 6.74
N PHE A 6 20.45 14.56 7.22
CA PHE A 6 20.17 15.81 6.51
C PHE A 6 20.65 17.01 7.33
N PRO A 7 21.98 17.28 7.35
CA PRO A 7 22.52 18.44 8.06
C PRO A 7 21.85 19.73 7.59
N PHE A 8 21.53 20.62 8.53
CA PHE A 8 20.83 21.88 8.26
C PHE A 8 19.46 21.71 7.58
N GLY A 9 18.89 20.50 7.63
CA GLY A 9 17.59 20.19 7.03
C GLY A 9 17.57 20.19 5.51
N ARG A 10 18.74 20.26 4.84
CA ARG A 10 18.82 20.26 3.37
C ARG A 10 18.97 18.87 2.78
N GLY A 11 18.59 18.76 1.52
CA GLY A 11 18.65 17.56 0.72
C GLY A 11 17.59 16.53 1.06
N HIS A 12 16.51 16.89 1.76
CA HIS A 12 15.44 15.93 2.13
C HIS A 12 14.48 15.67 0.96
N PRO A 13 13.75 14.53 0.92
CA PRO A 13 12.88 14.20 -0.22
C PRO A 13 11.82 15.27 -0.54
N GLY A 14 11.33 15.99 0.47
CA GLY A 14 10.30 17.03 0.32
C GLY A 14 10.83 18.39 -0.15
N GLU A 15 12.14 18.56 -0.31
CA GLU A 15 12.72 19.82 -0.77
C GLU A 15 12.38 20.08 -2.24
N ARG A 16 12.09 21.33 -2.59
CA ARG A 16 11.88 21.72 -4.00
C ARG A 16 13.20 21.62 -4.75
N ARG A 17 13.18 20.87 -5.85
CA ARG A 17 14.32 20.67 -6.75
C ARG A 17 14.03 21.30 -8.11
N THR A 18 15.08 21.74 -8.80
CA THR A 18 14.99 22.24 -10.18
C THR A 18 14.45 21.17 -11.12
N VAL A 19 14.93 19.92 -10.96
CA VAL A 19 14.42 18.75 -11.66
C VAL A 19 13.58 17.93 -10.68
N PRO A 20 12.29 17.68 -10.97
CA PRO A 20 11.46 16.87 -10.09
C PRO A 20 11.93 15.41 -10.12
N VAL A 21 12.08 14.82 -8.94
CA VAL A 21 12.44 13.41 -8.78
C VAL A 21 11.37 12.76 -7.92
N SER A 22 10.94 11.55 -8.28
CA SER A 22 9.98 10.80 -7.47
C SER A 22 10.58 10.46 -6.11
N LEU A 23 9.75 10.32 -5.08
CA LEU A 23 10.21 9.93 -3.74
C LEU A 23 11.02 8.62 -3.78
N ARG A 24 10.55 7.65 -4.57
CA ARG A 24 11.19 6.35 -4.75
C ARG A 24 12.61 6.50 -5.34
N GLU A 25 12.77 7.26 -6.42
CA GLU A 25 14.08 7.49 -7.03
C GLU A 25 15.00 8.30 -6.10
N CYS A 26 14.43 9.25 -5.37
CA CYS A 26 15.17 10.03 -4.37
C CYS A 26 15.72 9.15 -3.24
N ILE A 27 14.90 8.24 -2.70
CA ILE A 27 15.30 7.28 -1.67
C ILE A 27 16.34 6.30 -2.20
N LYS A 28 16.13 5.77 -3.41
CA LYS A 28 17.09 4.89 -4.09
C LYS A 28 18.45 5.56 -4.25
N TYR A 29 18.47 6.84 -4.63
CA TYR A 29 19.70 7.61 -4.69
C TYR A 29 20.41 7.67 -3.33
N TYR A 30 19.69 7.99 -2.25
CA TYR A 30 20.30 8.05 -0.90
C TYR A 30 20.91 6.72 -0.46
N THR A 31 20.25 5.59 -0.73
CA THR A 31 20.78 4.26 -0.37
C THR A 31 21.97 3.84 -1.21
N MET A 32 22.16 4.43 -2.39
CA MET A 32 23.29 4.18 -3.30
C MET A 32 24.47 5.15 -3.13
N LEU A 33 24.38 6.12 -2.21
CA LEU A 33 25.48 7.04 -1.94
C LEU A 33 26.70 6.30 -1.39
N SER A 34 27.90 6.70 -1.85
CA SER A 34 29.18 6.11 -1.44
C SER A 34 29.42 6.14 0.07
N SER A 35 28.89 7.16 0.76
CA SER A 35 29.02 7.30 2.22
C SER A 35 28.29 6.21 3.01
N ARG A 36 27.33 5.51 2.38
CA ARG A 36 26.46 4.47 2.98
C ARG A 36 25.67 4.86 4.23
N ARG A 37 25.81 6.09 4.73
CA ARG A 37 25.16 6.60 5.96
C ARG A 37 23.65 6.37 5.99
N PHE A 38 22.99 6.44 4.83
CA PHE A 38 21.55 6.20 4.71
C PHE A 38 21.20 4.70 4.69
N ALA A 39 22.05 3.87 4.10
CA ALA A 39 21.84 2.43 4.01
C ALA A 39 22.17 1.72 5.33
N GLU A 40 23.10 2.28 6.10
CA GLU A 40 23.54 1.76 7.40
C GLU A 40 22.78 2.35 8.59
N ASP A 41 21.94 3.37 8.36
CA ASP A 41 21.10 3.92 9.41
C ASP A 41 20.01 2.92 9.83
N GLU A 42 19.86 2.75 11.14
CA GLU A 42 18.98 1.75 11.76
C GLU A 42 17.51 1.88 11.32
N LEU A 43 17.03 3.12 11.12
CA LEU A 43 15.61 3.39 10.91
C LEU A 43 15.30 3.99 9.54
N PHE A 44 16.29 4.56 8.85
CA PHE A 44 16.08 5.29 7.60
C PHE A 44 15.42 4.42 6.55
N VAL A 45 15.96 3.23 6.29
CA VAL A 45 15.44 2.33 5.25
C VAL A 45 14.01 1.90 5.59
N LEU A 46 13.72 1.59 6.85
CA LEU A 46 12.38 1.20 7.31
C LEU A 46 11.36 2.34 7.16
N VAL A 47 11.72 3.57 7.56
CA VAL A 47 10.84 4.74 7.43
C VAL A 47 10.69 5.12 5.97
N ALA A 48 11.77 5.11 5.19
CA ALA A 48 11.74 5.36 3.76
C ALA A 48 10.83 4.35 3.06
N PHE A 49 10.85 3.10 3.54
CA PHE A 49 10.02 2.05 3.01
C PHE A 49 8.52 2.34 3.23
N ASP A 50 8.14 2.64 4.47
CA ASP A 50 6.77 3.01 4.84
C ASP A 50 6.27 4.25 4.05
N ARG A 51 7.13 5.26 3.87
CA ARG A 51 6.79 6.48 3.13
C ARG A 51 6.51 6.22 1.65
N ILE A 52 7.26 5.32 1.00
CA ILE A 52 6.99 4.93 -0.39
C ILE A 52 5.65 4.20 -0.47
N ALA A 53 5.41 3.24 0.42
CA ALA A 53 4.16 2.48 0.48
C ALA A 53 2.94 3.41 0.66
N MET A 54 3.00 4.33 1.61
CA MET A 54 1.95 5.32 1.85
C MET A 54 1.73 6.24 0.65
N GLN A 55 2.80 6.72 -0.01
CA GLN A 55 2.65 7.55 -1.21
C GLN A 55 1.97 6.78 -2.35
N ASN A 56 2.33 5.52 -2.55
CA ASN A 56 1.72 4.68 -3.59
C ASN A 56 0.23 4.44 -3.29
N MET A 57 -0.12 4.13 -2.04
CA MET A 57 -1.51 4.00 -1.59
C MET A 57 -2.30 5.27 -1.89
N TYR A 58 -1.85 6.44 -1.42
CA TYR A 58 -2.55 7.70 -1.67
C TYR A 58 -2.68 8.02 -3.15
N THR A 59 -1.62 7.79 -3.93
CA THR A 59 -1.64 8.01 -5.38
C THR A 59 -2.70 7.13 -6.04
N GLN A 60 -2.73 5.84 -5.73
CA GLN A 60 -3.73 4.92 -6.26
C GLN A 60 -5.16 5.29 -5.84
N THR A 61 -5.38 5.62 -4.56
CA THR A 61 -6.68 6.07 -4.07
C THR A 61 -7.12 7.36 -4.76
N SER A 62 -6.21 8.31 -4.96
CA SER A 62 -6.52 9.58 -5.64
C SER A 62 -6.99 9.37 -7.08
N PHE A 63 -6.30 8.51 -7.84
CA PHE A 63 -6.72 8.15 -9.20
C PHE A 63 -8.07 7.44 -9.20
N ARG A 64 -8.33 6.59 -8.20
CA ARG A 64 -9.61 5.87 -8.09
C ARG A 64 -10.77 6.81 -7.76
N CYS A 65 -10.57 7.78 -6.87
CA CYS A 65 -11.55 8.83 -6.58
C CYS A 65 -11.88 9.66 -7.82
N GLN A 66 -10.87 10.01 -8.62
CA GLN A 66 -11.08 10.75 -9.87
C GLN A 66 -11.80 9.91 -10.93
N ARG A 67 -11.42 8.63 -11.07
CA ARG A 67 -11.98 7.73 -12.08
C ARG A 67 -13.40 7.28 -11.77
N PHE A 68 -13.74 7.11 -10.50
CA PHE A 68 -15.04 6.61 -10.05
C PHE A 68 -15.60 7.49 -8.91
N PRO A 69 -16.14 8.69 -9.23
CA PRO A 69 -16.61 9.63 -8.21
C PRO A 69 -17.71 9.06 -7.29
N ASN A 70 -18.62 8.26 -7.86
CA ASN A 70 -19.77 7.69 -7.14
C ASN A 70 -19.42 6.41 -6.36
N LEU A 71 -18.18 5.92 -6.43
CA LEU A 71 -17.77 4.67 -5.76
C LEU A 71 -17.92 4.75 -4.23
N TYR A 72 -17.73 5.94 -3.68
CA TYR A 72 -17.67 6.23 -2.24
C TYR A 72 -19.02 6.69 -1.68
N GLU A 73 -20.08 6.73 -2.50
CA GLU A 73 -21.40 7.15 -2.08
C GLU A 73 -21.96 6.22 -0.99
N GLY A 74 -22.54 6.80 0.06
CA GLY A 74 -23.13 6.07 1.18
C GLY A 74 -22.11 5.61 2.25
N TYR A 75 -20.82 5.92 2.11
CA TYR A 75 -19.82 5.60 3.14
C TYR A 75 -20.09 6.34 4.45
N ASP A 76 -20.71 7.52 4.37
CA ASP A 76 -21.18 8.33 5.49
C ASP A 76 -22.27 7.63 6.33
N LYS A 77 -23.00 6.69 5.73
CA LYS A 77 -24.11 5.95 6.36
C LYS A 77 -23.68 4.62 6.96
N ILE A 78 -22.38 4.29 6.93
CA ILE A 78 -21.86 3.03 7.46
C ILE A 78 -21.88 3.09 8.98
N ASP A 79 -22.73 2.27 9.58
CA ASP A 79 -22.75 2.07 11.02
C ASP A 79 -21.64 1.11 11.48
N THR A 80 -21.10 1.37 12.66
CA THR A 80 -20.06 0.58 13.31
C THR A 80 -20.49 -0.86 13.56
N ALA A 81 -21.75 -1.10 13.96
CA ALA A 81 -22.26 -2.46 14.20
C ALA A 81 -22.40 -3.24 12.89
N SER A 82 -22.73 -2.56 11.79
CA SER A 82 -22.80 -3.18 10.46
C SER A 82 -21.40 -3.57 9.98
N LEU A 83 -20.41 -2.70 10.17
CA LEU A 83 -19.02 -2.96 9.82
C LEU A 83 -18.41 -4.13 10.61
N THR A 84 -18.63 -4.18 11.92
CA THR A 84 -18.09 -5.25 12.79
C THR A 84 -18.63 -6.62 12.39
N ASN A 85 -19.93 -6.71 12.07
CA ASN A 85 -20.55 -7.95 11.61
C ASN A 85 -19.92 -8.49 10.31
N VAL A 86 -19.66 -7.61 9.33
CA VAL A 86 -19.01 -8.01 8.07
C VAL A 86 -17.55 -8.39 8.29
N LEU A 87 -16.81 -7.68 9.15
CA LEU A 87 -15.44 -8.05 9.52
C LEU A 87 -15.38 -9.43 10.19
N LEU A 88 -16.26 -9.73 11.14
CA LEU A 88 -16.36 -11.04 11.78
C LEU A 88 -16.73 -12.15 10.78
N LYS A 89 -17.56 -11.85 9.78
CA LYS A 89 -17.87 -12.78 8.67
C LYS A 89 -16.63 -13.04 7.82
N ASN A 90 -15.87 -12.00 7.48
CA ASN A 90 -14.64 -12.12 6.69
C ASN A 90 -13.53 -12.87 7.43
N GLU A 91 -13.36 -12.66 8.74
CA GLU A 91 -12.43 -13.43 9.55
C GLU A 91 -12.81 -14.92 9.62
N ARG A 92 -14.10 -15.23 9.81
CA ARG A 92 -14.58 -16.63 9.74
C ARG A 92 -14.30 -17.27 8.38
N ARG A 93 -14.49 -16.53 7.28
CA ARG A 93 -14.12 -16.99 5.93
C ARG A 93 -12.62 -17.26 5.80
N ARG A 94 -11.77 -16.38 6.35
CA ARG A 94 -10.30 -16.57 6.37
C ARG A 94 -9.86 -17.81 7.13
N GLN A 95 -10.59 -18.20 8.18
CA GLN A 95 -10.35 -19.40 8.98
C GLN A 95 -10.91 -20.69 8.34
N GLY A 96 -11.42 -20.63 7.11
CA GLY A 96 -12.00 -21.79 6.41
C GLY A 96 -13.45 -22.09 6.80
N GLY A 97 -14.11 -21.20 7.54
CA GLY A 97 -15.53 -21.32 7.83
C GLY A 97 -16.38 -21.13 6.57
N SER A 98 -17.18 -22.14 6.21
CA SER A 98 -18.16 -22.02 5.14
C SER A 98 -19.29 -21.08 5.57
N THR A 99 -19.36 -19.90 4.97
CA THR A 99 -20.54 -19.03 5.08
C THR A 99 -21.44 -19.29 3.88
N SER A 100 -22.41 -20.19 4.03
CA SER A 100 -23.61 -20.15 3.18
C SER A 100 -24.33 -18.85 3.51
N CYS A 101 -24.45 -17.94 2.55
CA CYS A 101 -25.58 -17.02 2.39
C CYS A 101 -25.33 -16.07 1.21
N GLN A 102 -26.39 -15.87 0.44
CA GLN A 102 -26.50 -14.89 -0.64
C GLN A 102 -26.22 -13.48 -0.10
N ASP A 103 -25.07 -12.90 -0.45
CA ASP A 103 -24.78 -11.49 -0.18
C ASP A 103 -25.12 -10.69 -1.44
N GLY A 104 -26.17 -9.87 -1.37
CA GLY A 104 -26.26 -8.71 -2.24
C GLY A 104 -25.10 -7.75 -1.96
N ASP A 105 -24.64 -7.01 -2.97
CA ASP A 105 -23.53 -6.06 -2.83
C ASP A 105 -23.91 -4.95 -1.85
N SER A 106 -23.53 -5.08 -0.57
CA SER A 106 -23.81 -4.07 0.44
C SER A 106 -22.80 -2.91 0.35
N VAL A 107 -23.21 -1.72 0.79
CA VAL A 107 -22.30 -0.55 0.85
C VAL A 107 -21.08 -0.86 1.73
N VAL A 108 -21.25 -1.66 2.78
CA VAL A 108 -20.18 -2.10 3.69
C VAL A 108 -19.20 -3.04 2.98
N ASP A 109 -19.69 -3.97 2.16
CA ASP A 109 -18.82 -4.84 1.35
C ASP A 109 -18.03 -4.04 0.31
N ARG A 110 -18.69 -3.05 -0.34
CA ARG A 110 -18.03 -2.14 -1.28
C ARG A 110 -16.97 -1.28 -0.59
N PHE A 111 -17.23 -0.83 0.63
CA PHE A 111 -16.26 -0.11 1.46
C PHE A 111 -15.04 -0.99 1.76
N LEU A 112 -15.25 -2.20 2.28
CA LEU A 112 -14.15 -3.11 2.59
C LEU A 112 -13.35 -3.50 1.35
N LYS A 113 -14.00 -3.80 0.22
CA LYS A 113 -13.32 -4.00 -1.07
C LYS A 113 -12.45 -2.80 -1.46
N THR A 114 -12.90 -1.59 -1.18
CA THR A 114 -12.15 -0.36 -1.50
C THR A 114 -10.95 -0.17 -0.57
N VAL A 115 -11.09 -0.48 0.72
CA VAL A 115 -9.99 -0.52 1.69
C VAL A 115 -8.96 -1.59 1.30
N ASP A 116 -9.41 -2.79 0.93
CA ASP A 116 -8.54 -3.86 0.46
C ASP A 116 -7.75 -3.42 -0.78
N ILE A 117 -8.41 -2.82 -1.77
CA ILE A 117 -7.72 -2.38 -2.99
C ILE A 117 -6.76 -1.21 -2.73
N ALA A 118 -7.12 -0.27 -1.85
CA ALA A 118 -6.22 0.81 -1.47
C ALA A 118 -4.99 0.26 -0.73
N SER A 119 -5.18 -0.70 0.17
CA SER A 119 -4.11 -1.33 0.93
C SER A 119 -3.24 -2.30 0.11
N CYS A 120 -3.65 -2.68 -1.10
CA CYS A 120 -2.82 -3.49 -2.01
C CYS A 120 -1.45 -2.84 -2.33
N ALA A 121 -1.40 -1.50 -2.38
CA ALA A 121 -0.15 -0.77 -2.62
C ALA A 121 0.74 -0.66 -1.36
N VAL A 122 0.22 -1.06 -0.20
CA VAL A 122 1.00 -1.15 1.03
C VAL A 122 1.83 -2.42 0.99
N TRP A 123 3.11 -2.27 1.29
CA TRP A 123 4.00 -3.41 1.36
C TRP A 123 3.66 -4.33 2.54
N GLY A 124 3.80 -5.64 2.32
CA GLY A 124 3.31 -6.69 3.20
C GLY A 124 1.83 -7.02 3.01
N SER A 125 1.11 -6.36 2.09
CA SER A 125 -0.30 -6.69 1.82
C SER A 125 -0.46 -8.10 1.22
N ASN A 126 -1.64 -8.69 1.40
CA ASN A 126 -1.93 -9.99 0.81
C ASN A 126 -1.88 -9.96 -0.73
N ALA A 127 -2.23 -8.82 -1.33
CA ALA A 127 -2.17 -8.62 -2.78
C ALA A 127 -0.74 -8.57 -3.29
N GLU A 128 0.15 -7.85 -2.61
CA GLU A 128 1.59 -7.87 -2.94
C GLU A 128 2.16 -9.27 -2.79
N ARG A 129 1.90 -9.96 -1.66
CA ARG A 129 2.37 -11.35 -1.47
C ARG A 129 1.83 -12.29 -2.54
N MET A 130 0.57 -12.10 -2.96
CA MET A 130 -0.01 -12.87 -4.06
C MET A 130 0.71 -12.58 -5.38
N HIS A 131 1.04 -11.32 -5.65
CA HIS A 131 1.80 -10.92 -6.83
C HIS A 131 3.20 -11.51 -6.84
N CYS A 132 3.97 -11.36 -5.75
CA CYS A 132 5.31 -11.95 -5.61
C CYS A 132 5.28 -13.48 -5.75
N ARG A 133 4.26 -14.16 -5.17
CA ARG A 133 4.08 -15.60 -5.39
C ARG A 133 3.84 -15.94 -6.85
N ARG A 134 2.96 -15.20 -7.54
CA ARG A 134 2.68 -15.40 -8.97
C ARG A 134 3.93 -15.22 -9.82
N GLU A 135 4.74 -14.19 -9.55
CA GLU A 135 6.01 -13.97 -10.23
C GLU A 135 6.98 -15.13 -9.98
N ALA A 136 7.15 -15.55 -8.72
CA ALA A 136 8.00 -16.69 -8.38
C ALA A 136 7.57 -17.99 -9.09
N PHE A 137 6.27 -18.28 -9.15
CA PHE A 137 5.73 -19.43 -9.86
C PHE A 137 5.91 -19.33 -11.39
N ALA A 138 5.86 -18.11 -11.94
CA ALA A 138 6.12 -17.91 -13.37
C ALA A 138 7.57 -18.28 -13.76
N PHE A 139 8.53 -18.09 -12.85
CA PHE A 139 9.92 -18.54 -13.07
C PHE A 139 10.14 -20.04 -12.85
N GLN A 140 9.21 -20.73 -12.18
CA GLN A 140 9.31 -22.18 -11.89
C GLN A 140 8.78 -23.07 -13.00
N HIS A 141 8.02 -22.52 -13.95
CA HIS A 141 7.65 -23.21 -15.19
C HIS A 141 8.54 -22.68 -16.31
N PRO A 142 9.78 -23.18 -16.48
CA PRO A 142 10.48 -23.01 -17.73
C PRO A 142 9.59 -23.64 -18.80
N SER A 143 9.12 -22.81 -19.72
CA SER A 143 8.45 -23.24 -20.93
C SER A 143 9.21 -24.41 -21.53
N ASP A 144 8.52 -25.54 -21.72
CA ASP A 144 8.94 -26.59 -22.64
C ASP A 144 9.25 -25.91 -24.00
N LEU A 145 10.53 -25.75 -24.31
CA LEU A 145 11.08 -25.30 -25.59
C LEU A 145 12.11 -26.32 -26.05
#